data_AF-A0A2W6WBE7-F1
#
_entry.id   AF-A0A2W6WBE7-F1
#
_cell.length_a   1.000
_cell.length_b   1.000
_cell.length_c   1.000
_cell.angle_alpha   90.00
_cell.angle_beta   90.00
_cell.angle_gamma   90.00
#
_symmetry.space_group_name_H-M   'P 1'
#
loop_
_entity.id
_entity.type
_entity.pdbx_description
1 polymer ?
#
loop_
_entity_poly.entity_id
_entity_poly.type
_entity_poly.pdbx_seq_one_letter_code
_entity_poly.pdbx_strand_id
1 'polypeptide(L)'
;MGQEIAIREAGAMTANSATPYSLTSLLAFVPDWLGHDLFDTDRYSLPQIVPEDGVRQLRDAARRFDDSLNDFAERRFLGERRDEDGGMRRIFDDPMDQILGELRLRTMIRNEHQEEVRGRFRLLRDDCRRHAVEVVREACLAYAAEEKFFPGGYAEIRPYILKAQGTRSRLSHNLKQLAKEAERIAERRLRGDDEPVDPEEVRTLVEEMQRAARERSVGVGNEPRRKPVDTSRLRTPTADELASIAEEFNGAST
;
A
#
# COMPACT_ATOMS: atom_id res chain seq x y z
N MET A 1 0.80 34.51 -42.03
CA MET A 1 1.23 34.24 -40.64
C MET A 1 0.02 33.86 -39.80
N GLY A 2 -0.40 32.60 -39.83
CA GLY A 2 -1.65 32.19 -39.14
C GLY A 2 -1.94 30.69 -39.11
N GLN A 3 -0.92 29.82 -39.21
CA GLN A 3 -1.12 28.36 -39.22
C GLN A 3 -0.24 27.59 -38.22
N GLU A 4 0.64 28.24 -37.46
CA GLU A 4 1.56 27.54 -36.53
C GLU A 4 1.06 27.48 -35.08
N ILE A 5 -0.06 28.12 -34.74
CA ILE A 5 -0.59 28.12 -33.35
C ILE A 5 -1.52 26.92 -33.10
N ALA A 6 -2.17 26.37 -34.12
CA ALA A 6 -3.14 25.28 -33.94
C ALA A 6 -2.52 23.89 -33.74
N ILE A 7 -1.22 23.71 -33.99
CA ILE A 7 -0.56 22.39 -33.90
C ILE A 7 0.07 22.15 -32.51
N ARG A 8 0.25 23.20 -31.69
CA ARG A 8 0.79 23.04 -30.32
C ARG A 8 -0.25 22.60 -29.27
N GLU A 9 -1.54 22.82 -29.50
CA GLU A 9 -2.58 22.41 -28.54
C GLU A 9 -3.05 20.95 -28.75
N ALA A 10 -2.94 20.41 -29.97
CA ALA A 10 -3.29 19.01 -30.25
C ALA A 10 -2.20 18.01 -29.78
N GLY A 11 -0.97 18.47 -29.56
CA GLY A 11 0.16 17.66 -29.09
C GLY A 11 0.16 17.36 -27.59
N ALA A 12 -0.76 17.95 -26.81
CA ALA A 12 -0.82 17.77 -25.35
C ALA A 12 -1.88 16.75 -24.90
N MET A 13 -2.77 16.27 -25.78
CA MET A 13 -3.90 15.41 -25.38
C MET A 13 -3.59 13.91 -25.31
N THR A 14 -2.34 13.49 -25.49
CA THR A 14 -1.93 12.07 -25.42
C THR A 14 -0.63 11.83 -24.66
N ALA A 15 -0.22 12.74 -23.77
CA ALA A 15 0.83 12.49 -22.80
C ALA A 15 0.20 12.12 -21.46
N ASN A 16 0.24 10.82 -21.12
CA ASN A 16 0.17 10.26 -19.76
C ASN A 16 -0.01 11.31 -18.66
N SER A 17 -1.25 11.61 -18.27
CA SER A 17 -1.52 12.48 -17.13
C SER A 17 -1.22 11.72 -15.84
N ALA A 18 0.05 11.46 -15.57
CA ALA A 18 0.51 10.95 -14.29
C ALA A 18 0.24 12.06 -13.26
N THR A 19 -0.96 12.04 -12.68
CA THR A 19 -1.28 12.93 -11.57
C THR A 19 -0.39 12.55 -10.38
N PRO A 20 -0.22 13.45 -9.41
CA PRO A 20 0.55 13.15 -8.21
C PRO A 20 0.00 11.97 -7.37
N TYR A 21 -1.22 11.51 -7.67
CA TYR A 21 -1.92 10.42 -6.98
C TYR A 21 -2.33 9.27 -7.90
N SER A 22 -1.93 9.29 -9.17
CA SER A 22 -2.11 8.14 -10.07
C SER A 22 -1.36 6.94 -9.50
N LEU A 23 -1.87 5.72 -9.70
CA LEU A 23 -1.22 4.52 -9.19
C LEU A 23 0.25 4.44 -9.65
N THR A 24 0.56 4.77 -10.90
CA THR A 24 1.95 4.81 -11.39
C THR A 24 2.84 5.75 -10.56
N SER A 25 2.38 6.96 -10.26
CA SER A 25 3.12 7.91 -9.41
C SER A 25 3.27 7.42 -7.97
N LEU A 26 2.23 6.78 -7.42
CA LEU A 26 2.26 6.21 -6.07
C LEU A 26 3.22 5.04 -5.96
N LEU A 27 3.23 4.16 -6.96
CA LEU A 27 4.14 3.02 -7.04
C LEU A 27 5.59 3.49 -7.19
N ALA A 28 5.84 4.55 -7.97
CA ALA A 28 7.16 5.16 -8.07
C ALA A 28 7.64 5.84 -6.76
N PHE A 29 6.73 6.10 -5.82
CA PHE A 29 7.06 6.62 -4.50
C PHE A 29 7.37 5.50 -3.48
N VAL A 30 7.08 4.24 -3.82
CA VAL A 30 7.51 3.09 -3.03
C VAL A 30 9.02 2.96 -3.14
N PRO A 31 9.77 2.78 -2.03
CA PRO A 31 11.22 2.71 -2.10
C PRO A 31 11.71 1.51 -2.89
N ASP A 32 12.68 1.73 -3.80
CA ASP A 32 13.20 0.70 -4.71
C ASP A 32 13.79 -0.52 -3.99
N TRP A 33 14.35 -0.32 -2.79
CA TRP A 33 14.95 -1.38 -1.99
C TRP A 33 13.94 -2.38 -1.41
N LEU A 34 12.65 -2.05 -1.43
CA LEU A 34 11.58 -2.90 -0.91
C LEU A 34 11.21 -4.05 -1.88
N GLY A 35 11.71 -3.99 -3.12
CA GLY A 35 11.43 -4.98 -4.17
C GLY A 35 10.00 -4.91 -4.72
N HIS A 36 9.76 -5.65 -5.81
CA HIS A 36 8.43 -5.70 -6.46
C HIS A 36 7.41 -6.58 -5.72
N ASP A 37 7.86 -7.41 -4.78
CA ASP A 37 7.03 -8.40 -4.08
C ASP A 37 6.03 -7.76 -3.09
N LEU A 38 6.14 -6.44 -2.84
CA LEU A 38 5.17 -5.68 -2.04
C LEU A 38 3.73 -5.75 -2.62
N PHE A 39 3.64 -5.92 -3.93
CA PHE A 39 2.36 -5.93 -4.65
C PHE A 39 1.69 -7.30 -4.66
N ASP A 40 2.41 -8.34 -4.25
CA ASP A 40 1.89 -9.70 -4.21
C ASP A 40 1.12 -9.96 -2.91
N THR A 41 -0.07 -10.54 -3.07
CA THR A 41 -1.13 -10.51 -2.05
C THR A 41 -0.81 -11.30 -0.77
N ASP A 42 0.17 -12.20 -0.82
CA ASP A 42 0.32 -13.26 0.18
C ASP A 42 1.59 -13.19 1.04
N ARG A 43 2.65 -12.50 0.60
CA ARG A 43 3.93 -12.45 1.33
C ARG A 43 4.70 -11.17 1.03
N TYR A 44 4.67 -10.23 1.97
CA TYR A 44 5.57 -9.07 1.98
C TYR A 44 6.58 -9.30 3.10
N SER A 45 7.87 -9.27 2.77
CA SER A 45 8.95 -9.36 3.75
C SER A 45 9.91 -8.20 3.54
N LEU A 46 10.34 -7.56 4.63
CA LEU A 46 11.44 -6.62 4.57
C LEU A 46 12.72 -7.33 4.10
N PRO A 47 13.59 -6.66 3.34
CA PRO A 47 14.92 -7.17 3.08
C PRO A 47 15.73 -7.24 4.38
N GLN A 48 16.76 -8.08 4.40
CA GLN A 48 17.65 -8.26 5.55
C GLN A 48 18.35 -6.95 5.96
N ILE A 49 18.63 -6.08 5.00
CA ILE A 49 19.26 -4.78 5.22
C ILE A 49 18.24 -3.69 4.88
N VAL A 50 17.65 -3.10 5.92
CA VAL A 50 16.84 -1.89 5.81
C VAL A 50 17.77 -0.67 5.89
N PRO A 51 17.71 0.28 4.94
CA PRO A 51 18.48 1.52 5.01
C PRO A 51 18.14 2.36 6.25
N GLU A 52 19.06 3.22 6.69
CA GLU A 52 18.87 4.08 7.88
C GLU A 52 17.58 4.93 7.78
N ASP A 53 17.32 5.52 6.62
CA ASP A 53 16.11 6.31 6.34
C ASP A 53 14.88 5.46 5.96
N GLY A 54 14.99 4.12 5.97
CA GLY A 54 13.98 3.21 5.44
C GLY A 54 12.62 3.33 6.13
N VAL A 55 12.60 3.50 7.45
CA VAL A 55 11.36 3.69 8.22
C VAL A 55 10.61 4.95 7.78
N ARG A 56 11.35 6.07 7.59
CA ARG A 56 10.76 7.34 7.15
C ARG A 56 10.17 7.19 5.75
N GLN A 57 10.94 6.60 4.83
CA GLN A 57 10.50 6.38 3.45
C GLN A 57 9.23 5.53 3.36
N LEU A 58 9.12 4.46 4.15
CA LEU A 58 7.90 3.62 4.21
C LEU A 58 6.69 4.39 4.75
N ARG A 59 6.88 5.22 5.78
CA ARG A 59 5.81 6.06 6.35
C ARG A 59 5.35 7.13 5.37
N ASP A 60 6.28 7.78 4.68
CA ASP A 60 5.97 8.81 3.70
C ASP A 60 5.21 8.21 2.51
N ALA A 61 5.64 7.03 2.02
CA ALA A 61 4.92 6.30 0.99
C ALA A 61 3.51 5.91 1.45
N ALA A 62 3.36 5.33 2.64
CA ALA A 62 2.04 5.01 3.18
C ALA A 62 1.12 6.23 3.27
N ARG A 63 1.65 7.36 3.75
CA ARG A 63 0.91 8.63 3.82
C ARG A 63 0.45 9.08 2.44
N ARG A 64 1.31 8.96 1.43
CA ARG A 64 0.94 9.32 0.05
C ARG A 64 -0.23 8.49 -0.48
N PHE A 65 -0.26 7.19 -0.18
CA PHE A 65 -1.41 6.34 -0.51
C PHE A 65 -2.67 6.75 0.27
N ASP A 66 -2.55 7.12 1.56
CA ASP A 66 -3.69 7.64 2.33
C ASP A 66 -4.21 8.96 1.77
N ASP A 67 -3.34 9.91 1.46
CA ASP A 67 -3.71 11.20 0.90
C ASP A 67 -4.48 11.01 -0.41
N SER A 68 -4.06 10.04 -1.22
CA SER A 68 -4.75 9.69 -2.47
C SER A 68 -6.16 9.12 -2.29
N LEU A 69 -6.46 8.54 -1.12
CA LEU A 69 -7.80 8.06 -0.76
C LEU A 69 -8.70 9.18 -0.24
N ASN A 70 -8.12 10.33 0.10
CA ASN A 70 -8.80 11.51 0.65
C ASN A 70 -8.81 12.71 -0.34
N ASP A 71 -8.30 12.52 -1.55
CA ASP A 71 -8.31 13.54 -2.62
C ASP A 71 -9.66 13.54 -3.35
N PHE A 72 -10.62 14.30 -2.84
CA PHE A 72 -11.97 14.39 -3.40
C PHE A 72 -12.11 15.50 -4.44
N ALA A 73 -13.05 15.34 -5.38
CA ALA A 73 -13.27 16.31 -6.45
C ALA A 73 -13.86 17.64 -5.92
N GLU A 74 -13.07 18.70 -5.97
CA GLU A 74 -13.52 20.07 -5.71
C GLU A 74 -13.99 20.75 -7.01
N ARG A 75 -15.16 21.39 -6.99
CA ARG A 75 -15.60 22.24 -8.13
C ARG A 75 -14.86 23.56 -8.05
N ARG A 76 -14.18 23.93 -9.14
CA ARG A 76 -13.53 25.24 -9.24
C ARG A 76 -14.39 26.16 -10.07
N PHE A 77 -14.77 27.30 -9.51
CA PHE A 77 -15.51 28.31 -10.25
C PHE A 77 -14.58 28.97 -11.27
N LEU A 78 -14.94 28.93 -12.55
CA LEU A 78 -14.15 29.51 -13.64
C LEU A 78 -14.67 30.88 -14.08
N GLY A 79 -15.92 31.22 -13.79
CA GLY A 79 -16.54 32.47 -14.18
C GLY A 79 -17.99 32.31 -14.63
N GLU A 80 -18.55 33.36 -15.21
CA GLU A 80 -19.90 33.36 -15.77
C GLU A 80 -19.83 33.52 -17.29
N ARG A 81 -20.64 32.73 -18.00
CA ARG A 81 -20.77 32.81 -19.47
C ARG A 81 -22.23 33.07 -19.81
N ARG A 82 -22.43 33.85 -20.86
CA ARG A 82 -23.76 34.09 -21.40
C ARG A 82 -24.24 32.86 -22.16
N ASP A 83 -25.37 32.31 -21.75
CA ASP A 83 -26.05 31.20 -22.43
C ASP A 83 -26.75 31.71 -23.70
N GLU A 84 -27.19 30.76 -24.54
CA GLU A 84 -27.87 31.03 -25.82
C GLU A 84 -29.17 31.85 -25.64
N ASP A 85 -29.84 31.71 -24.49
CA ASP A 85 -31.04 32.47 -24.12
C ASP A 85 -30.75 33.83 -23.47
N GLY A 86 -29.49 34.27 -23.46
CA GLY A 86 -29.07 35.57 -22.93
C GLY A 86 -28.90 35.64 -21.42
N GLY A 87 -29.18 34.55 -20.69
CA GLY A 87 -28.93 34.40 -19.25
C GLY A 87 -27.44 34.19 -18.92
N MET A 88 -27.04 34.48 -17.68
CA MET A 88 -25.67 34.24 -17.20
C MET A 88 -25.60 32.90 -16.47
N ARG A 89 -24.72 32.01 -16.92
CA ARG A 89 -24.49 30.70 -16.33
C ARG A 89 -23.10 30.60 -15.75
N ARG A 90 -23.02 30.11 -14.52
CA ARG A 90 -21.76 29.82 -13.84
C ARG A 90 -21.09 28.60 -14.46
N ILE A 91 -19.83 28.75 -14.84
CA ILE A 91 -18.98 27.68 -15.32
C ILE A 91 -18.14 27.17 -14.16
N PHE A 92 -18.10 25.85 -14.02
CA PHE A 92 -17.23 25.17 -13.08
C PHE A 92 -16.32 24.22 -13.84
N ASP A 93 -15.08 24.12 -13.39
CA ASP A 93 -14.20 23.00 -13.69
C ASP A 93 -14.48 21.91 -12.66
N ASP A 94 -14.83 20.72 -13.13
CA ASP A 94 -15.10 19.55 -12.29
C ASP A 94 -14.24 18.38 -12.80
N PRO A 95 -13.26 17.88 -12.02
CA PRO A 95 -12.42 16.76 -12.44
C PRO A 95 -13.22 15.52 -12.86
N MET A 96 -14.43 15.35 -12.31
CA MET A 96 -15.32 14.25 -12.69
C MET A 96 -15.88 14.40 -14.11
N ASP A 97 -16.12 15.63 -14.59
CA ASP A 97 -16.57 15.87 -15.96
C ASP A 97 -15.47 15.45 -16.96
N GLN A 98 -14.20 15.72 -16.63
CA GLN A 98 -13.07 15.27 -17.43
C GLN A 98 -12.96 13.73 -17.44
N ILE A 99 -12.94 13.10 -16.27
CA ILE A 99 -12.76 11.63 -16.14
C ILE A 99 -13.90 10.87 -16.84
N LEU A 100 -15.15 11.26 -16.61
CA LEU A 100 -16.29 10.61 -17.26
C LEU A 100 -16.38 10.95 -18.75
N GLY A 101 -15.88 12.12 -19.16
CA GLY A 101 -15.69 12.46 -20.57
C GLY A 101 -14.68 11.54 -21.25
N GLU A 102 -13.54 11.27 -20.61
CA GLU A 102 -12.53 10.31 -21.10
C GLU A 102 -13.12 8.89 -21.18
N LEU A 103 -13.88 8.45 -20.18
CA LEU A 103 -14.58 7.16 -20.20
C LEU A 103 -15.55 7.07 -21.39
N ARG A 104 -16.29 8.15 -21.66
CA ARG A 104 -17.22 8.24 -22.78
C ARG A 104 -16.53 8.17 -24.13
N LEU A 105 -15.31 8.70 -24.26
CA LEU A 105 -14.52 8.59 -25.49
C LEU A 105 -13.97 7.17 -25.71
N ARG A 106 -13.77 6.41 -24.63
CA ARG A 106 -13.24 5.03 -24.66
C ARG A 106 -14.32 3.96 -24.82
N THR A 107 -15.59 4.33 -24.68
CA THR A 107 -16.72 3.39 -24.70
C THR A 107 -17.75 3.81 -25.74
N MET A 108 -18.60 2.86 -26.17
CA MET A 108 -19.69 3.17 -27.09
C MET A 108 -20.96 3.57 -26.34
N ILE A 109 -21.64 4.61 -26.82
CA ILE A 109 -22.95 5.00 -26.30
C ILE A 109 -24.00 4.12 -27.00
N ARG A 110 -24.93 3.56 -26.22
CA ARG A 110 -26.10 2.85 -26.77
C ARG A 110 -26.99 3.83 -27.54
N ASN A 111 -27.81 3.33 -28.48
CA ASN A 111 -28.78 4.15 -29.21
C ASN A 111 -29.89 4.64 -28.27
N GLU A 112 -29.61 5.69 -27.51
CA GLU A 112 -30.47 6.30 -26.50
C GLU A 112 -30.76 7.77 -26.84
N HIS A 113 -31.83 8.32 -26.28
CA HIS A 113 -32.16 9.73 -26.48
C HIS A 113 -31.11 10.64 -25.82
N GLN A 114 -30.77 11.76 -26.48
CA GLN A 114 -29.71 12.66 -26.00
C GLN A 114 -29.98 13.21 -24.59
N GLU A 115 -31.24 13.46 -24.24
CA GLU A 115 -31.62 13.95 -22.91
C GLU A 115 -31.37 12.91 -21.81
N GLU A 116 -31.65 11.64 -22.08
CA GLU A 116 -31.41 10.52 -21.17
C GLU A 116 -29.91 10.34 -20.93
N VAL A 117 -29.10 10.40 -21.99
CA VAL A 117 -27.64 10.32 -21.89
C VAL A 117 -27.08 11.46 -21.04
N ARG A 118 -27.58 12.70 -21.23
CA ARG A 118 -27.18 13.86 -20.41
C ARG A 118 -27.65 13.76 -18.96
N GLY A 119 -28.83 13.21 -18.71
CA GLY A 119 -29.35 12.94 -17.37
C GLY A 119 -28.48 11.92 -16.64
N ARG A 120 -28.21 10.77 -17.29
CA ARG A 120 -27.37 9.71 -16.77
C ARG A 120 -25.95 10.16 -16.47
N PHE A 121 -25.33 10.94 -17.37
CA PHE A 121 -23.99 11.48 -17.13
C PHE A 121 -23.94 12.35 -15.87
N ARG A 122 -24.95 13.22 -15.67
CA ARG A 122 -25.04 14.06 -14.46
C ARG A 122 -25.19 13.24 -13.18
N LEU A 123 -26.07 12.24 -13.19
CA LEU A 123 -26.26 11.35 -12.05
C LEU A 123 -24.99 10.56 -11.73
N LEU A 124 -24.36 9.96 -12.74
CA LEU A 124 -23.12 9.21 -12.59
C LEU A 124 -22.01 10.09 -12.01
N ARG A 125 -21.89 11.33 -12.48
CA ARG A 125 -20.93 12.30 -11.95
C ARG A 125 -21.14 12.59 -10.48
N ASP A 126 -22.38 12.88 -10.09
CA ASP A 126 -22.70 13.25 -8.71
C ASP A 126 -22.53 12.04 -7.76
N ASP A 127 -22.79 10.82 -8.22
CA ASP A 127 -22.53 9.58 -7.46
C ASP A 127 -21.03 9.28 -7.33
N CYS A 128 -20.25 9.44 -8.41
CA CYS A 128 -18.80 9.22 -8.40
C CYS A 128 -18.07 10.23 -7.50
N ARG A 129 -18.66 11.41 -7.28
CA ARG A 129 -18.09 12.49 -6.45
C ARG A 129 -17.83 12.13 -5.00
N ARG A 130 -18.43 11.05 -4.51
CA ARG A 130 -18.23 10.51 -3.15
C ARG A 130 -16.93 9.74 -2.99
N HIS A 131 -16.19 9.56 -4.08
CA HIS A 131 -14.93 8.82 -4.12
C HIS A 131 -13.77 9.74 -4.49
N ALA A 132 -12.56 9.33 -4.13
CA ALA A 132 -11.36 10.07 -4.49
C ALA A 132 -11.18 10.13 -6.02
N VAL A 133 -10.64 11.25 -6.51
CA VAL A 133 -10.56 11.56 -7.95
C VAL A 133 -9.84 10.46 -8.72
N GLU A 134 -8.66 10.08 -8.24
CA GLU A 134 -7.83 9.10 -8.94
C GLU A 134 -8.35 7.67 -8.83
N VAL A 135 -9.10 7.36 -7.76
CA VAL A 135 -9.84 6.10 -7.64
C VAL A 135 -10.88 6.00 -8.75
N VAL A 136 -11.65 7.06 -8.99
CA VAL A 136 -12.66 7.08 -10.05
C VAL A 136 -11.99 6.99 -11.43
N ARG A 137 -10.88 7.72 -11.63
CA ARG A 137 -10.10 7.66 -12.88
C ARG A 137 -9.64 6.24 -13.19
N GLU A 138 -9.05 5.56 -12.22
CA GLU A 138 -8.60 4.16 -12.37
C GLU A 138 -9.75 3.20 -12.62
N ALA A 139 -10.86 3.37 -11.90
CA ALA A 139 -12.05 2.57 -12.10
C ALA A 139 -12.63 2.75 -13.52
N CYS A 140 -12.66 3.98 -14.05
CA CYS A 140 -13.09 4.26 -15.42
C CYS A 140 -12.17 3.60 -16.44
N LEU A 141 -10.86 3.66 -16.24
CA LEU A 141 -9.89 3.02 -17.14
C LEU A 141 -10.03 1.48 -17.12
N ALA A 142 -10.20 0.89 -15.94
CA ALA A 142 -10.41 -0.55 -15.79
C ALA A 142 -11.74 -0.99 -16.39
N TYR A 143 -12.83 -0.25 -16.15
CA TYR A 143 -14.12 -0.50 -16.75
C TYR A 143 -14.03 -0.46 -18.28
N ALA A 144 -13.44 0.58 -18.86
CA ALA A 144 -13.31 0.72 -20.32
C ALA A 144 -12.43 -0.35 -20.98
N ALA A 145 -11.56 -1.01 -20.22
CA ALA A 145 -10.75 -2.12 -20.70
C ALA A 145 -11.54 -3.44 -20.82
N GLU A 146 -12.56 -3.62 -19.98
CA GLU A 146 -13.38 -4.84 -19.91
C GLU A 146 -14.72 -4.66 -20.65
N GLU A 147 -15.30 -3.47 -20.58
CA GLU A 147 -16.66 -3.19 -21.04
C GLU A 147 -16.69 -2.33 -22.30
N LYS A 148 -17.57 -2.70 -23.23
CA LYS A 148 -17.67 -2.05 -24.54
C LYS A 148 -18.52 -0.78 -24.51
N PHE A 149 -19.52 -0.75 -23.64
CA PHE A 149 -20.55 0.29 -23.62
C PHE A 149 -20.32 1.26 -22.48
N PHE A 150 -20.75 2.52 -22.64
CA PHE A 150 -20.75 3.48 -21.54
C PHE A 150 -21.68 2.97 -20.42
N PRO A 151 -21.31 3.11 -19.13
CA PRO A 151 -22.07 2.52 -18.05
C PRO A 151 -23.51 3.01 -18.01
N GLY A 152 -24.43 2.06 -17.80
CA GLY A 152 -25.86 2.33 -17.62
C GLY A 152 -26.16 3.14 -16.35
N GLY A 153 -25.26 3.08 -15.37
CA GLY A 153 -25.35 3.87 -14.14
C GLY A 153 -24.22 3.52 -13.17
N TYR A 154 -24.26 4.14 -11.98
CA TYR A 154 -23.21 3.99 -10.96
C TYR A 154 -23.00 2.53 -10.51
N ALA A 155 -24.05 1.70 -10.52
CA ALA A 155 -23.96 0.30 -10.11
C ALA A 155 -22.95 -0.52 -10.95
N GLU A 156 -22.76 -0.17 -12.23
CA GLU A 156 -21.84 -0.87 -13.12
C GLU A 156 -20.37 -0.49 -12.87
N ILE A 157 -20.10 0.77 -12.51
CA ILE A 157 -18.74 1.25 -12.25
C ILE A 157 -18.29 1.03 -10.80
N ARG A 158 -19.25 0.93 -9.86
CA ARG A 158 -18.99 0.79 -8.42
C ARG A 158 -18.03 -0.36 -8.08
N PRO A 159 -18.13 -1.58 -8.65
CA PRO A 159 -17.20 -2.66 -8.37
C PRO A 159 -15.73 -2.28 -8.68
N TYR A 160 -15.51 -1.57 -9.79
CA TYR A 160 -14.19 -1.09 -10.20
C TYR A 160 -13.65 -0.02 -9.24
N ILE A 161 -14.52 0.90 -8.80
CA ILE A 161 -14.19 1.90 -7.77
C ILE A 161 -13.77 1.21 -6.47
N LEU A 162 -14.57 0.27 -5.97
CA LEU A 162 -14.26 -0.46 -4.73
C LEU A 162 -12.96 -1.26 -4.85
N LYS A 163 -12.68 -1.86 -6.02
CA LYS A 163 -11.42 -2.56 -6.28
C LYS A 163 -10.22 -1.61 -6.24
N ALA A 164 -10.32 -0.43 -6.84
CA ALA A 164 -9.27 0.59 -6.80
C ALA A 164 -9.03 1.12 -5.36
N GLN A 165 -10.10 1.42 -4.61
CA GLN A 165 -10.02 1.81 -3.19
C GLN A 165 -9.39 0.71 -2.32
N GLY A 166 -9.80 -0.54 -2.54
CA GLY A 166 -9.28 -1.70 -1.83
C GLY A 166 -7.79 -1.90 -2.08
N THR A 167 -7.36 -1.75 -3.34
CA THR A 167 -5.94 -1.85 -3.72
C THR A 167 -5.10 -0.80 -3.00
N ARG A 168 -5.50 0.48 -3.06
CA ARG A 168 -4.80 1.59 -2.39
C ARG A 168 -4.79 1.45 -0.87
N SER A 169 -5.93 1.10 -0.27
CA SER A 169 -6.05 0.87 1.18
C SER A 169 -5.14 -0.26 1.66
N ARG A 170 -5.10 -1.36 0.91
CA ARG A 170 -4.24 -2.51 1.21
C ARG A 170 -2.76 -2.14 1.13
N LEU A 171 -2.35 -1.44 0.08
CA LEU A 171 -0.95 -1.00 -0.07
C LEU A 171 -0.53 -0.04 1.05
N SER A 172 -1.37 0.94 1.39
CA SER A 172 -1.13 1.81 2.55
C SER A 172 -0.97 0.99 3.84
N HIS A 173 -1.86 0.02 4.09
CA HIS A 173 -1.78 -0.84 5.26
C HIS A 173 -0.46 -1.62 5.31
N ASN A 174 -0.07 -2.26 4.21
CA ASN A 174 1.14 -3.05 4.12
C ASN A 174 2.39 -2.20 4.38
N LEU A 175 2.49 -1.02 3.75
CA LEU A 175 3.58 -0.07 3.97
C LEU A 175 3.67 0.36 5.44
N LYS A 176 2.54 0.58 6.12
CA LYS A 176 2.51 0.89 7.56
C LYS A 176 2.99 -0.28 8.42
N GLN A 177 2.64 -1.52 8.08
CA GLN A 177 3.12 -2.68 8.82
C GLN A 177 4.62 -2.86 8.66
N LEU A 178 5.13 -2.71 7.44
CA LEU A 178 6.56 -2.79 7.16
C LEU A 178 7.33 -1.66 7.85
N ALA A 179 6.76 -0.45 7.92
CA ALA A 179 7.37 0.65 8.67
C ALA A 179 7.51 0.31 10.17
N LYS A 180 6.49 -0.30 10.77
CA LYS A 180 6.53 -0.75 12.17
C LYS A 180 7.53 -1.88 12.39
N GLU A 181 7.62 -2.81 11.44
CA GLU A 181 8.59 -3.91 11.52
C GLU A 181 10.02 -3.39 11.38
N ALA A 182 10.28 -2.49 10.44
CA ALA A 182 11.56 -1.83 10.25
C ALA A 182 11.98 -1.03 11.50
N GLU A 183 11.05 -0.33 12.14
CA GLU A 183 11.28 0.38 13.41
C GLU A 183 11.67 -0.60 14.54
N ARG A 184 11.00 -1.75 14.65
CA ARG A 184 11.37 -2.78 15.64
C ARG A 184 12.75 -3.41 15.37
N ILE A 185 13.15 -3.53 14.11
CA ILE A 185 14.48 -4.03 13.74
C ILE A 185 15.54 -2.98 14.10
N ALA A 186 15.29 -1.71 13.78
CA ALA A 186 16.17 -0.60 14.14
C ALA A 186 16.31 -0.45 15.67
N GLU A 187 15.20 -0.55 16.42
CA GLU A 187 15.23 -0.54 17.88
C GLU A 187 16.01 -1.72 18.46
N ARG A 188 15.90 -2.93 17.88
CA ARG A 188 16.69 -4.09 18.33
C ARG A 188 18.18 -3.91 18.08
N ARG A 189 18.56 -3.39 16.90
CA ARG A 189 19.96 -3.03 16.60
C ARG A 189 20.48 -1.98 17.59
N LEU A 190 19.70 -0.94 17.88
CA LEU A 190 20.05 0.11 18.83
C LEU A 190 20.11 -0.37 20.29
N ARG A 191 19.29 -1.37 20.66
CA ARG A 191 19.27 -1.97 22.00
C ARG A 191 20.42 -2.94 22.25
N GLY A 192 21.31 -3.16 21.27
CA GLY A 192 22.52 -3.93 21.47
C GLY A 192 22.30 -5.44 21.43
N ASP A 193 21.71 -5.96 20.34
CA ASP A 193 22.05 -7.33 19.93
C ASP A 193 23.54 -7.44 19.47
N ASP A 194 24.30 -6.33 19.52
CA ASP A 194 25.77 -6.25 19.45
C ASP A 194 26.44 -6.23 20.85
N GLU A 195 25.69 -6.45 21.94
CA GLU A 195 26.31 -6.70 23.25
C GLU A 195 26.97 -8.09 23.17
N PRO A 196 28.31 -8.21 23.30
CA PRO A 196 28.98 -9.49 23.19
C PRO A 196 28.33 -10.45 24.20
N VAL A 197 27.90 -11.61 23.71
CA VAL A 197 27.29 -12.62 24.58
C VAL A 197 28.33 -12.99 25.63
N ASP A 198 28.10 -12.62 26.90
CA ASP A 198 29.02 -12.93 27.99
C ASP A 198 29.01 -14.47 28.19
N PRO A 199 30.13 -15.17 27.94
CA PRO A 199 30.20 -16.62 28.08
C PRO A 199 29.85 -17.09 29.50
N GLU A 200 30.11 -16.27 30.52
CA GLU A 200 29.78 -16.60 31.91
C GLU A 200 28.29 -16.43 32.23
N GLU A 201 27.61 -15.47 31.61
CA GLU A 201 26.15 -15.35 31.71
C GLU A 201 25.44 -16.55 31.05
N VAL A 202 25.98 -17.05 29.93
CA VAL A 202 25.47 -18.27 29.28
C VAL A 202 25.68 -19.50 30.16
N ARG A 203 26.86 -19.65 30.78
CA ARG A 203 27.14 -20.76 31.72
C ARG A 203 26.18 -20.76 32.89
N THR A 204 26.03 -19.63 33.56
CA THR A 204 25.17 -19.49 34.74
C THR A 204 23.70 -19.75 34.39
N LEU A 205 23.20 -19.24 33.27
CA LEU A 205 21.83 -19.51 32.81
C LEU A 205 21.59 -21.01 32.52
N VAL A 206 22.56 -21.69 31.89
CA VAL A 206 22.45 -23.13 31.61
C VAL A 206 22.49 -23.95 32.91
N GLU A 207 23.32 -23.58 33.87
CA GLU A 207 23.35 -24.21 35.19
C GLU A 207 22.05 -24.02 35.96
N GLU A 208 21.46 -22.82 35.92
CA GLU A 208 20.15 -22.54 36.50
C GLU A 208 19.04 -23.35 35.83
N MET A 209 19.03 -23.47 34.50
CA MET A 209 18.07 -24.29 33.78
C MET A 209 18.23 -25.79 34.10
N GLN A 210 19.47 -26.29 34.20
CA GLN A 210 19.73 -27.67 34.59
C GLN A 210 19.31 -27.93 36.05
N ARG A 211 19.53 -26.97 36.94
CA ARG A 211 19.07 -27.03 38.32
C ARG A 211 17.55 -27.02 38.42
N ALA A 212 16.87 -26.12 37.70
CA ALA A 212 15.42 -26.06 37.62
C ALA A 212 14.81 -27.33 37.00
N ALA A 213 15.46 -27.92 36.00
CA ALA A 213 15.05 -29.21 35.41
C ALA A 213 15.22 -30.38 36.40
N ARG A 214 16.31 -30.38 37.18
CA ARG A 214 16.52 -31.35 38.28
C ARG A 214 15.49 -31.18 39.39
N GLU A 215 15.19 -29.94 39.78
CA GLU A 215 14.16 -29.62 40.79
C GLU A 215 12.75 -30.02 40.32
N ARG A 216 12.41 -29.82 39.03
CA ARG A 216 11.15 -30.34 38.44
C ARG A 216 11.11 -31.87 38.33
N SER A 217 12.26 -32.53 38.24
CA SER A 217 12.34 -34.00 38.21
C SER A 217 12.23 -34.64 39.60
N VAL A 218 12.53 -33.88 40.66
CA VAL A 218 12.51 -34.33 42.08
C VAL A 218 11.26 -33.85 42.83
N GLY A 219 10.51 -32.88 42.27
CA GLY A 219 9.23 -32.40 42.81
C GLY A 219 8.09 -33.42 42.77
N VAL A 220 7.74 -33.91 43.95
CA VAL A 220 6.55 -34.69 44.32
C VAL A 220 5.28 -33.83 44.15
N GLY A 221 4.28 -34.30 43.39
CA GLY A 221 2.88 -33.83 43.53
C GLY A 221 2.08 -33.54 42.25
N ASN A 222 1.35 -34.56 41.77
CA ASN A 222 -0.04 -34.48 41.29
C ASN A 222 -0.50 -33.52 40.16
N GLU A 223 0.23 -33.41 39.04
CA GLU A 223 -0.35 -32.95 37.76
C GLU A 223 -0.14 -33.97 36.63
N PRO A 224 -1.11 -34.12 35.70
CA PRO A 224 -1.02 -35.09 34.61
C PRO A 224 0.11 -34.72 33.65
N ARG A 225 1.20 -35.49 33.72
CA ARG A 225 2.37 -35.38 32.84
C ARG A 225 1.95 -35.50 31.37
N ARG A 226 2.13 -34.42 30.59
CA ARG A 226 2.20 -34.52 29.12
C ARG A 226 3.32 -35.53 28.79
N LYS A 227 3.06 -36.46 27.86
CA LYS A 227 4.06 -37.46 27.42
C LYS A 227 5.36 -36.73 27.05
N PRO A 228 6.51 -37.09 27.65
CA PRO A 228 7.79 -36.50 27.27
C PRO A 228 8.04 -36.80 25.79
N VAL A 229 8.34 -35.76 25.02
CA VAL A 229 8.85 -35.92 23.65
C VAL A 229 10.17 -36.68 23.76
N ASP A 230 10.29 -37.80 23.04
CA ASP A 230 11.48 -38.64 23.06
C ASP A 230 12.67 -37.89 22.44
N THR A 231 13.43 -37.22 23.28
CA THR A 231 14.61 -36.43 22.94
C THR A 231 15.90 -37.22 23.17
N SER A 232 15.81 -38.54 23.40
CA SER A 232 16.97 -39.41 23.67
C SER A 232 18.03 -39.44 22.56
N ARG A 233 17.68 -38.95 21.35
CA ARG A 233 18.59 -38.83 20.20
C ARG A 233 19.19 -37.43 20.02
N LEU A 234 18.77 -36.44 20.79
CA LEU A 234 19.30 -35.08 20.72
C LEU A 234 20.43 -34.96 21.75
N ARG A 235 21.67 -34.78 21.27
CA ARG A 235 22.77 -34.36 22.12
C ARG A 235 22.49 -32.94 22.59
N THR A 236 22.19 -32.77 23.87
CA THR A 236 22.18 -31.44 24.50
C THR A 236 23.62 -30.99 24.71
N PRO A 237 24.04 -29.88 24.11
CA PRO A 237 25.39 -29.35 24.32
C PRO A 237 25.61 -28.97 25.78
N THR A 238 26.84 -29.09 26.25
CA THR A 238 27.22 -28.71 27.62
C THR A 238 27.33 -27.20 27.77
N ALA A 239 27.35 -26.70 29.02
CA ALA A 239 27.55 -25.28 29.31
C ALA A 239 28.86 -24.76 28.71
N ASP A 240 29.94 -25.56 28.76
CA ASP A 240 31.24 -25.22 28.18
C ASP A 240 31.22 -25.21 26.64
N GLU A 241 30.48 -26.14 26.02
CA GLU A 241 30.31 -26.16 24.56
C GLU A 241 29.55 -24.92 24.08
N LEU A 242 28.52 -24.47 24.81
CA LEU A 242 27.77 -23.27 24.47
C LEU A 242 28.57 -21.98 24.74
N ALA A 243 29.35 -21.93 25.82
CA ALA A 243 30.25 -20.82 26.11
C ALA A 243 31.33 -20.67 25.03
N SER A 244 31.93 -21.78 24.59
CA SER A 244 32.91 -21.78 23.50
C SER A 244 32.31 -21.32 22.17
N ILE A 245 31.05 -21.68 21.88
CA ILE A 245 30.34 -21.20 20.67
C ILE A 245 30.06 -19.70 20.76
N ALA A 246 29.72 -19.18 21.94
CA ALA A 246 29.54 -17.75 22.16
C ALA A 246 30.86 -16.97 21.97
N GLU A 247 31.98 -17.50 22.47
CA GLU A 247 33.32 -16.94 22.23
C GLU A 247 33.69 -16.93 20.74
N GLU A 248 33.41 -18.02 20.02
CA GLU A 248 33.63 -18.10 18.56
C GLU A 248 32.75 -17.10 17.78
N PHE A 249 31.49 -16.94 18.19
CA PHE A 249 30.56 -16.00 17.56
C PHE A 249 30.99 -14.54 17.75
N ASN A 250 31.47 -14.20 18.95
CA ASN A 250 32.01 -12.88 19.27
C ASN A 250 33.33 -12.61 18.52
N GLY A 251 34.20 -13.62 18.40
CA GLY A 251 35.47 -13.51 17.67
C GLY A 251 35.34 -13.46 16.15
N ALA A 252 34.23 -13.95 15.59
CA ALA A 252 33.92 -13.88 14.16
C ALA A 252 33.27 -12.55 13.73
N SER A 253 32.88 -11.70 14.69
CA SER A 253 32.20 -10.42 14.45
C SER A 253 33.14 -9.19 14.49
N THR A 254 34.45 -9.41 14.66
CA THR A 254 35.54 -8.40 14.54
C THR A 254 36.30 -8.53 13.23
#